data_AF-A0A7S1X7K5-F1
#
_entry.id   AF-A0A7S1X7K5-F1
#
_cell.length_a   1.000
_cell.length_b   1.000
_cell.length_c   1.000
_cell.angle_alpha   90.00
_cell.angle_beta   90.00
_cell.angle_gamma   90.00
#
_symmetry.space_group_name_H-M   'P 1'
#
loop_
_entity.id
_entity.type
_entity.pdbx_description
1 polymer ?
#
loop_
_entity_poly.entity_id
_entity_poly.type
_entity_poly.pdbx_seq_one_letter_code
_entity_poly.pdbx_strand_id
1 'polypeptide(L)'
;TAEVRGIDKGSIYNENQGKKVKVVAGREHDGGNGRQLLMQSSPQTTDRFYRGPRPTQTQLNLNSQLLGASPKQIVELVDIWVDVFSPVNVVTALGGLAAHSKGRGLQGKRMAGHLADVLPILYGHIIRYGELYGPHELSSAAFALAKLQCSSGPVWEVLIREACLTANHFRPGEVAKLLRATVVARVDVPNIFDMLNAVTDTMTRRAAELHPHELADCIWAVTKLSKRSDDCIGDPVRSVYDIFTAQALELMPRFTTFDLATVAWSYASAKHDAPTLFAAIAAASVPLINEFQPKGLSMLLWGFASRGVHEEALFAAAGGRVAATIEEYSVQSASMVIWSYAKVGHRHPQVVDRTLRYLACQPEKLGRARAQHLANLLWAAVRLHRREVPDEFLIAVKVEFTERAREFTAAELVMSIWAFAAAGLTEPRLYHAAWQEVMHRKVGSFTASQMSALVWAFASSRRTAPPLFSMVSRHVPQRLEELTT
;
A
#
# COMPACT_ATOMS: atom_id res chain seq x y z
N THR A 1 58.17 0.99 -25.09
CA THR A 1 57.81 0.68 -26.49
C THR A 1 56.30 0.58 -26.58
N ALA A 2 55.49 1.50 -27.11
CA ALA A 2 55.61 2.84 -27.70
C ALA A 2 54.20 3.47 -27.52
N GLU A 3 54.05 4.58 -26.79
CA GLU A 3 53.72 5.93 -27.29
C GLU A 3 53.06 6.05 -28.68
N VAL A 4 51.84 6.64 -28.71
CA VAL A 4 51.32 7.67 -29.66
C VAL A 4 50.17 8.43 -28.93
N ARG A 5 50.36 9.63 -28.36
CA ARG A 5 50.06 11.01 -28.87
C ARG A 5 48.66 11.14 -29.52
N GLY A 6 47.73 12.04 -29.17
CA GLY A 6 47.81 13.43 -28.72
C GLY A 6 47.28 14.35 -29.83
N ILE A 7 46.01 14.78 -29.78
CA ILE A 7 45.40 15.91 -30.55
C ILE A 7 44.24 16.41 -29.68
N ASP A 8 44.20 17.57 -29.02
CA ASP A 8 44.44 18.99 -29.31
C ASP A 8 43.12 19.78 -29.29
N LYS A 9 43.18 20.90 -28.58
CA LYS A 9 42.08 21.77 -28.15
C LYS A 9 41.75 22.75 -29.27
N GLY A 10 40.48 22.81 -29.68
CA GLY A 10 39.94 23.83 -30.57
C GLY A 10 38.75 24.55 -29.94
N SER A 11 39.01 25.74 -29.43
CA SER A 11 38.04 26.73 -28.96
C SER A 11 37.30 27.42 -30.12
N ILE A 12 35.98 27.60 -30.00
CA ILE A 12 35.25 28.73 -30.62
C ILE A 12 34.32 29.34 -29.56
N TYR A 13 34.67 30.57 -29.17
CA TYR A 13 33.82 31.57 -28.51
C TYR A 13 32.80 32.12 -29.53
N ASN A 14 31.55 32.43 -29.16
CA ASN A 14 31.21 33.82 -28.83
C ASN A 14 29.83 34.02 -28.14
N GLU A 15 29.89 34.87 -27.10
CA GLU A 15 28.95 35.81 -26.47
C GLU A 15 27.42 35.77 -26.73
N ASN A 16 26.63 35.67 -25.64
CA ASN A 16 26.01 36.86 -25.04
C ASN A 16 25.24 36.59 -23.73
N GLN A 17 25.60 37.37 -22.71
CA GLN A 17 24.81 37.79 -21.53
C GLN A 17 24.32 36.68 -20.56
N GLY A 18 24.67 36.65 -19.27
CA GLY A 18 25.10 37.70 -18.36
C GLY A 18 24.19 37.69 -17.13
N LYS A 19 24.49 36.85 -16.13
CA LYS A 19 24.34 37.14 -14.68
C LYS A 19 24.68 35.93 -13.81
N LYS A 20 25.60 36.17 -12.87
CA LYS A 20 25.96 35.29 -11.75
C LYS A 20 24.73 35.05 -10.86
N VAL A 21 24.44 33.80 -10.53
CA VAL A 21 23.68 33.46 -9.32
C VAL A 21 24.59 32.66 -8.40
N LYS A 22 24.80 33.22 -7.20
CA LYS A 22 25.52 32.63 -6.07
C LYS A 22 24.92 31.27 -5.73
N VAL A 23 25.74 30.23 -5.78
CA VAL A 23 25.46 28.95 -5.10
C VAL A 23 25.65 29.19 -3.60
N VAL A 24 24.55 29.26 -2.86
CA VAL A 24 24.57 29.12 -1.40
C VAL A 24 23.95 27.77 -1.08
N ALA A 25 24.79 26.87 -0.58
CA ALA A 25 24.39 25.57 -0.06
C ALA A 25 23.42 25.77 1.13
N GLY A 26 22.23 25.19 1.02
CA GLY A 26 21.23 25.16 2.07
C GLY A 26 20.62 23.77 2.13
N ARG A 27 20.84 23.09 3.26
CA ARG A 27 20.38 21.74 3.62
C ARG A 27 18.94 21.47 3.17
N GLU A 28 18.75 20.41 2.38
CA GLU A 28 17.44 19.88 2.04
C GLU A 28 16.85 19.14 3.24
N HIS A 29 15.75 19.70 3.75
CA HIS A 29 14.85 19.01 4.65
C HIS A 29 13.80 18.27 3.84
N ASP A 30 13.69 16.99 4.18
CA ASP A 30 12.74 15.99 3.74
C ASP A 30 11.29 16.52 3.63
N GLY A 31 10.66 16.28 2.48
CA GLY A 31 9.42 16.95 2.09
C GLY A 31 8.75 16.36 0.84
N GLY A 32 8.57 15.03 0.81
CA GLY A 32 7.51 14.30 0.09
C GLY A 32 7.06 14.86 -1.27
N ASN A 33 7.62 14.29 -2.33
CA ASN A 33 7.20 14.42 -3.73
C ASN A 33 5.69 14.25 -3.93
N GLY A 34 4.98 15.37 -4.08
CA GLY A 34 3.58 15.43 -4.52
C GLY A 34 3.29 16.62 -5.44
N ARG A 35 4.33 17.33 -5.91
CA ARG A 35 4.19 18.57 -6.72
C ARG A 35 4.54 18.41 -8.19
N GLN A 36 5.13 17.29 -8.62
CA GLN A 36 5.71 17.19 -9.97
C GLN A 36 4.86 16.43 -11.02
N LEU A 37 3.77 15.77 -10.62
CA LEU A 37 2.91 15.00 -11.54
C LEU A 37 1.65 15.75 -12.04
N LEU A 38 1.50 17.04 -11.73
CA LEU A 38 0.37 17.87 -12.17
C LEU A 38 0.76 18.99 -13.16
N MET A 39 2.02 19.05 -13.62
CA MET A 39 2.53 20.20 -14.39
C MET A 39 3.19 19.85 -15.72
N GLN A 40 2.87 18.71 -16.33
CA GLN A 40 3.28 18.42 -17.71
C GLN A 40 2.14 17.80 -18.52
N SER A 41 1.08 18.59 -18.75
CA SER A 41 0.21 18.38 -19.91
C SER A 41 0.26 19.65 -20.74
N SER A 42 1.00 19.60 -21.85
CA SER A 42 0.94 20.63 -22.88
C SER A 42 -0.52 20.85 -23.30
N PRO A 43 -0.99 22.10 -23.52
CA PRO A 43 -2.39 22.40 -23.85
C PRO A 43 -2.89 21.79 -25.17
N GLN A 44 -2.07 21.03 -25.91
CA GLN A 44 -2.40 20.47 -27.22
C GLN A 44 -2.83 18.99 -27.20
N THR A 45 -2.75 18.28 -26.07
CA THR A 45 -3.02 16.82 -26.03
C THR A 45 -4.38 16.40 -25.45
N THR A 46 -5.21 17.33 -24.96
CA THR A 46 -6.51 17.06 -24.34
C THR A 46 -7.68 16.89 -25.34
N ASP A 47 -7.46 17.16 -26.63
CA ASP A 47 -8.56 17.38 -27.58
C ASP A 47 -9.11 16.11 -28.26
N ARG A 48 -8.59 14.91 -27.96
CA ARG A 48 -8.91 13.73 -28.80
C ARG A 48 -10.19 12.98 -28.44
N PHE A 49 -10.75 13.14 -27.23
CA PHE A 49 -11.91 12.34 -26.78
C PHE A 49 -12.88 13.08 -25.86
N TYR A 50 -12.77 14.40 -25.75
CA TYR A 50 -13.81 15.22 -25.11
C TYR A 50 -15.11 15.07 -25.92
N ARG A 51 -16.19 14.59 -25.27
CA ARG A 51 -17.47 14.29 -25.95
C ARG A 51 -18.42 15.48 -26.01
N GLY A 52 -18.07 16.60 -25.38
CA GLY A 52 -18.85 17.82 -25.41
C GLY A 52 -18.48 18.77 -26.57
N PRO A 53 -19.19 19.91 -26.68
CA PRO A 53 -18.89 20.96 -27.65
C PRO A 53 -17.54 21.64 -27.34
N ARG A 54 -16.79 22.05 -28.37
CA ARG A 54 -15.48 22.71 -28.21
C ARG A 54 -15.51 23.77 -27.09
N PRO A 55 -14.46 23.84 -26.25
CA PRO A 55 -14.44 24.76 -25.12
C PRO A 55 -14.68 26.20 -25.56
N THR A 56 -15.57 26.90 -24.88
CA THR A 56 -15.79 28.33 -25.12
C THR A 56 -14.58 29.14 -24.62
N GLN A 57 -14.40 30.36 -25.14
CA GLN A 57 -13.34 31.25 -24.66
C GLN A 57 -13.46 31.51 -23.15
N THR A 58 -14.68 31.60 -22.63
CA THR A 58 -14.95 31.71 -21.19
C THR A 58 -14.42 30.51 -20.43
N GLN A 59 -14.68 29.28 -20.89
CA GLN A 59 -14.18 28.05 -20.25
C GLN A 59 -12.65 27.96 -20.28
N LEU A 60 -12.00 28.38 -21.37
CA LEU A 60 -10.54 28.44 -21.47
C LEU A 60 -9.94 29.47 -20.49
N ASN A 61 -10.57 30.64 -20.37
CA ASN A 61 -10.16 31.68 -19.43
C ASN A 61 -10.34 31.21 -17.98
N LEU A 62 -11.47 30.57 -17.66
CA LEU A 62 -11.73 29.97 -16.36
C LEU A 62 -10.70 28.89 -16.01
N ASN A 63 -10.35 28.02 -16.96
CA ASN A 63 -9.34 26.99 -16.72
C ASN A 63 -7.98 27.60 -16.36
N SER A 64 -7.59 28.67 -17.07
CA SER A 64 -6.36 29.41 -16.80
C SER A 64 -6.37 30.07 -15.41
N GLN A 65 -7.52 30.57 -14.96
CA GLN A 65 -7.68 31.14 -13.62
C GLN A 65 -7.67 30.08 -12.52
N LEU A 66 -8.25 28.91 -12.76
CA LEU A 66 -8.26 27.79 -11.81
C LEU A 66 -6.85 27.19 -11.63
N LEU A 67 -6.03 27.20 -12.67
CA LEU A 67 -4.65 26.73 -12.61
C LEU A 67 -3.81 27.61 -11.66
N GLY A 68 -3.43 27.04 -10.52
CA GLY A 68 -2.64 27.74 -9.50
C GLY A 68 -3.46 28.62 -8.55
N ALA A 69 -4.79 28.64 -8.67
CA ALA A 69 -5.66 29.32 -7.73
C ALA A 69 -5.54 28.73 -6.32
N SER A 70 -5.62 29.61 -5.32
CA SER A 70 -5.80 29.22 -3.92
C SER A 70 -7.19 28.57 -3.71
N PRO A 71 -7.38 27.76 -2.65
CA PRO A 71 -8.68 27.15 -2.37
C PRO A 71 -9.83 28.17 -2.28
N LYS A 72 -9.57 29.37 -1.75
CA LYS A 72 -10.57 30.44 -1.65
C LYS A 72 -10.98 30.98 -3.03
N GLN A 73 -10.00 31.21 -3.91
CA GLN A 73 -10.27 31.65 -5.29
C GLN A 73 -11.01 30.57 -6.08
N ILE A 74 -10.69 29.29 -5.88
CA ILE A 74 -11.43 28.20 -6.51
C ILE A 74 -12.89 28.22 -6.05
N VAL A 75 -13.15 28.40 -4.76
CA VAL A 75 -14.52 28.50 -4.24
C VAL A 75 -15.28 29.67 -4.87
N GLU A 76 -14.69 30.86 -4.92
CA GLU A 76 -15.29 32.05 -5.54
C GLU A 76 -15.59 31.83 -7.04
N LEU A 77 -14.66 31.21 -7.77
CA LEU A 77 -14.86 30.92 -9.19
C LEU A 77 -15.96 29.89 -9.43
N VAL A 78 -16.07 28.86 -8.58
CA VAL A 78 -17.14 27.87 -8.72
C VAL A 78 -18.50 28.48 -8.40
N ASP A 79 -18.59 29.28 -7.32
CA ASP A 79 -19.86 29.91 -6.90
C ASP A 79 -20.43 30.83 -8.00
N ILE A 80 -19.57 31.57 -8.69
CA ILE A 80 -20.00 32.52 -9.73
C ILE A 80 -20.26 31.83 -11.08
N TRP A 81 -19.46 30.83 -11.45
CA TRP A 81 -19.38 30.37 -12.83
C TRP A 81 -19.71 28.89 -13.04
N VAL A 82 -20.19 28.14 -12.03
CA VAL A 82 -20.45 26.70 -12.19
C VAL A 82 -21.33 26.38 -13.40
N ASP A 83 -22.34 27.19 -13.68
CA ASP A 83 -23.31 26.92 -14.77
C ASP A 83 -22.66 26.91 -16.17
N VAL A 84 -21.46 27.50 -16.32
CA VAL A 84 -20.71 27.50 -17.58
C VAL A 84 -19.50 26.58 -17.55
N PHE A 85 -19.25 25.84 -16.46
CA PHE A 85 -18.10 24.95 -16.36
C PHE A 85 -18.17 23.83 -17.41
N SER A 86 -17.01 23.52 -17.97
CA SER A 86 -16.79 22.26 -18.69
C SER A 86 -16.28 21.18 -17.72
N PRO A 87 -16.33 19.89 -18.10
CA PRO A 87 -15.63 18.81 -17.40
C PRO A 87 -14.18 19.14 -17.04
N VAL A 88 -13.44 19.80 -17.96
CA VAL A 88 -12.05 20.23 -17.70
C VAL A 88 -11.99 21.23 -16.55
N ASN A 89 -12.88 22.22 -16.52
CA ASN A 89 -12.93 23.20 -15.42
C ASN A 89 -13.24 22.53 -14.08
N VAL A 90 -14.19 21.59 -14.04
CA VAL A 90 -14.55 20.84 -12.82
C VAL A 90 -13.35 20.05 -12.30
N VAL A 91 -12.65 19.33 -13.17
CA VAL A 91 -11.48 18.53 -12.79
C VAL A 91 -10.32 19.40 -12.35
N THR A 92 -10.07 20.54 -13.01
CA THR A 92 -9.04 21.49 -12.60
C THR A 92 -9.35 22.08 -11.22
N ALA A 93 -10.62 22.45 -10.97
CA ALA A 93 -11.06 22.93 -9.65
C ALA A 93 -10.87 21.85 -8.58
N LEU A 94 -11.36 20.63 -8.80
CA LEU A 94 -11.19 19.50 -7.87
C LEU A 94 -9.71 19.19 -7.61
N GLY A 95 -8.88 19.19 -8.66
CA GLY A 95 -7.43 18.97 -8.56
C GLY A 95 -6.74 20.04 -7.73
N GLY A 96 -7.10 21.32 -7.94
CA GLY A 96 -6.62 22.45 -7.13
C GLY A 96 -7.00 22.31 -5.66
N LEU A 97 -8.24 21.96 -5.36
CA LEU A 97 -8.70 21.71 -3.99
C LEU A 97 -7.96 20.52 -3.35
N ALA A 98 -7.83 19.42 -4.08
CA ALA A 98 -7.15 18.21 -3.63
C ALA A 98 -5.64 18.43 -3.40
N ALA A 99 -4.98 19.30 -4.17
CA ALA A 99 -3.59 19.67 -3.95
C ALA A 99 -3.36 20.30 -2.55
N HIS A 100 -4.35 21.05 -2.05
CA HIS A 100 -4.27 21.78 -0.79
C HIS A 100 -4.75 21.00 0.44
N SER A 101 -5.35 19.81 0.29
CA SER A 101 -5.90 19.02 1.40
C SER A 101 -4.86 18.30 2.28
N LYS A 102 -3.57 18.35 1.94
CA LYS A 102 -2.45 17.63 2.63
C LYS A 102 -2.71 16.14 2.89
N GLY A 103 -3.62 15.49 2.14
CA GLY A 103 -3.92 14.06 2.28
C GLY A 103 -4.58 13.63 3.60
N ARG A 104 -5.00 14.57 4.46
CA ARG A 104 -5.73 14.29 5.72
C ARG A 104 -7.25 14.36 5.54
N GLY A 105 -7.72 14.41 4.29
CA GLY A 105 -9.08 14.83 3.99
C GLY A 105 -9.35 16.24 4.48
N LEU A 106 -10.63 16.59 4.59
CA LEU A 106 -11.10 17.93 4.94
C LEU A 106 -11.17 18.18 6.46
N GLN A 107 -10.57 17.34 7.30
CA GLN A 107 -10.67 17.42 8.78
C GLN A 107 -9.87 18.59 9.41
N GLY A 108 -9.30 19.49 8.61
CA GLY A 108 -8.71 20.74 9.11
C GLY A 108 -9.77 21.81 9.34
N LYS A 109 -10.05 22.14 10.61
CA LYS A 109 -11.08 23.12 11.07
C LYS A 109 -11.13 24.47 10.32
N ARG A 110 -10.06 24.89 9.62
CA ARG A 110 -9.98 26.19 8.92
C ARG A 110 -10.46 26.20 7.46
N MET A 111 -10.51 25.03 6.80
CA MET A 111 -10.91 24.91 5.38
C MET A 111 -12.29 24.26 5.20
N ALA A 112 -12.84 23.68 6.27
CA ALA A 112 -14.05 22.87 6.23
C ALA A 112 -15.34 23.64 5.88
N GLY A 113 -15.46 24.92 6.21
CA GLY A 113 -16.68 25.72 5.95
C GLY A 113 -16.92 25.95 4.45
N HIS A 114 -16.08 26.78 3.82
CA HIS A 114 -16.24 27.18 2.42
C HIS A 114 -16.11 26.03 1.39
N LEU A 115 -15.43 24.93 1.75
CA LEU A 115 -15.32 23.75 0.87
C LEU A 115 -16.51 22.80 0.96
N ALA A 116 -17.24 22.79 2.08
CA ALA A 116 -18.45 21.99 2.22
C ALA A 116 -19.55 22.47 1.27
N ASP A 117 -19.54 23.75 0.90
CA ASP A 117 -20.55 24.35 0.02
C ASP A 117 -20.26 24.04 -1.46
N VAL A 118 -18.99 23.99 -1.86
CA VAL A 118 -18.58 23.87 -3.27
C VAL A 118 -18.45 22.43 -3.75
N LEU A 119 -18.07 21.48 -2.89
CA LEU A 119 -17.95 20.08 -3.32
C LEU A 119 -19.27 19.49 -3.84
N PRO A 120 -20.43 19.72 -3.19
CA PRO A 120 -21.75 19.32 -3.72
C PRO A 120 -22.05 19.82 -5.12
N ILE A 121 -21.62 21.05 -5.42
CA ILE A 121 -21.78 21.66 -6.73
C ILE A 121 -20.93 20.91 -7.76
N LEU A 122 -19.64 20.69 -7.45
CA LEU A 122 -18.69 20.06 -8.38
C LEU A 122 -19.03 18.58 -8.66
N TYR A 123 -19.35 17.78 -7.62
CA TYR A 123 -19.75 16.40 -7.88
C TYR A 123 -21.18 16.32 -8.42
N GLY A 124 -22.06 17.29 -8.14
CA GLY A 124 -23.38 17.41 -8.76
C GLY A 124 -23.27 17.58 -10.28
N HIS A 125 -22.28 18.36 -10.75
CA HIS A 125 -21.96 18.45 -12.17
C HIS A 125 -21.51 17.10 -12.75
N ILE A 126 -20.67 16.34 -12.04
CA ILE A 126 -20.26 14.99 -12.50
C ILE A 126 -21.49 14.08 -12.59
N ILE A 127 -22.38 14.11 -11.61
CA ILE A 127 -23.59 13.28 -11.59
C ILE A 127 -24.51 13.62 -12.76
N ARG A 128 -24.67 14.91 -13.08
CA ARG A 128 -25.60 15.39 -14.12
C ARG A 128 -25.06 15.24 -15.54
N TYR A 129 -23.76 15.42 -15.73
CA TYR A 129 -23.13 15.55 -17.06
C TYR A 129 -21.97 14.56 -17.26
N GLY A 130 -22.00 13.41 -16.57
CA GLY A 130 -20.90 12.44 -16.56
C GLY A 130 -20.51 11.94 -17.95
N GLU A 131 -21.48 11.83 -18.86
CA GLU A 131 -21.31 11.40 -20.25
C GLU A 131 -20.40 12.33 -21.09
N LEU A 132 -20.21 13.57 -20.63
CA LEU A 132 -19.33 14.56 -21.27
C LEU A 132 -17.87 14.40 -20.85
N TYR A 133 -17.57 13.65 -19.79
CA TYR A 133 -16.22 13.47 -19.26
C TYR A 133 -15.45 12.44 -20.10
N GLY A 134 -14.28 12.81 -20.59
CA GLY A 134 -13.36 11.89 -21.25
C GLY A 134 -12.55 11.06 -20.25
N PRO A 135 -11.77 10.07 -20.72
CA PRO A 135 -10.93 9.22 -19.88
C PRO A 135 -9.98 10.00 -18.94
N HIS A 136 -9.40 11.09 -19.46
CA HIS A 136 -8.52 11.95 -18.67
C HIS A 136 -9.29 12.65 -17.54
N GLU A 137 -10.46 13.22 -17.85
CA GLU A 137 -11.29 13.91 -16.87
C GLU A 137 -11.83 12.94 -15.82
N LEU A 138 -12.31 11.75 -16.22
CA LEU A 138 -12.81 10.71 -15.33
C LEU A 138 -11.74 10.24 -14.33
N SER A 139 -10.56 9.85 -14.83
CA SER A 139 -9.45 9.39 -13.98
C SER A 139 -8.94 10.49 -13.04
N SER A 140 -8.95 11.74 -13.51
CA SER A 140 -8.50 12.90 -12.72
C SER A 140 -9.52 13.34 -11.68
N ALA A 141 -10.81 13.34 -12.01
CA ALA A 141 -11.91 13.57 -11.07
C ALA A 141 -11.88 12.54 -9.94
N ALA A 142 -11.82 11.24 -10.29
CA ALA A 142 -11.74 10.16 -9.32
C ALA A 142 -10.54 10.34 -8.37
N PHE A 143 -9.36 10.62 -8.92
CA PHE A 143 -8.15 10.83 -8.11
C PHE A 143 -8.27 12.01 -7.15
N ALA A 144 -8.82 13.14 -7.62
CA ALA A 144 -9.03 14.32 -6.78
C ALA A 144 -10.05 14.03 -5.67
N LEU A 145 -11.18 13.39 -5.99
CA LEU A 145 -12.23 13.03 -5.04
C LEU A 145 -11.73 12.02 -3.99
N ALA A 146 -10.92 11.03 -4.38
CA ALA A 146 -10.30 10.10 -3.45
C ALA A 146 -9.38 10.82 -2.44
N LYS A 147 -8.57 11.79 -2.92
CA LYS A 147 -7.69 12.60 -2.07
C LYS A 147 -8.46 13.58 -1.17
N LEU A 148 -9.65 13.99 -1.60
CA LEU A 148 -10.59 14.78 -0.81
C LEU A 148 -11.43 13.92 0.17
N GLN A 149 -11.27 12.59 0.14
CA GLN A 149 -12.04 11.62 0.93
C GLN A 149 -13.56 11.69 0.67
N CYS A 150 -13.95 12.03 -0.57
CA CYS A 150 -15.36 12.02 -0.96
C CYS A 150 -15.88 10.57 -0.98
N SER A 151 -16.88 10.31 -0.13
CA SER A 151 -17.51 8.98 0.02
C SER A 151 -18.92 8.93 -0.57
N SER A 152 -19.31 9.91 -1.38
CA SER A 152 -20.65 9.98 -1.98
C SER A 152 -20.82 8.88 -3.03
N GLY A 153 -21.66 7.89 -2.76
CA GLY A 153 -21.95 6.77 -3.68
C GLY A 153 -22.34 7.22 -5.10
N PRO A 154 -23.31 8.15 -5.27
CA PRO A 154 -23.79 8.55 -6.59
C PRO A 154 -22.72 9.10 -7.55
N VAL A 155 -21.76 9.90 -7.05
CA VAL A 155 -20.69 10.40 -7.93
C VAL A 155 -19.74 9.28 -8.36
N TRP A 156 -19.42 8.36 -7.47
CA TRP A 156 -18.56 7.22 -7.79
C TRP A 156 -19.26 6.24 -8.73
N GLU A 157 -20.56 6.01 -8.58
CA GLU A 157 -21.36 5.22 -9.52
C GLU A 157 -21.29 5.77 -10.94
N VAL A 158 -21.48 7.09 -11.11
CA VAL A 158 -21.36 7.75 -12.42
C VAL A 158 -19.93 7.66 -12.95
N LEU A 159 -18.91 7.99 -12.15
CA LEU A 159 -17.52 7.93 -12.59
C LEU A 159 -17.11 6.53 -13.08
N ILE A 160 -17.46 5.49 -12.33
CA ILE A 160 -17.12 4.12 -12.68
C ILE A 160 -17.93 3.64 -13.89
N ARG A 161 -19.23 3.95 -13.96
CA ARG A 161 -20.07 3.62 -15.12
C ARG A 161 -19.52 4.24 -16.41
N GLU A 162 -19.28 5.55 -16.42
CA GLU A 162 -18.76 6.24 -17.61
C GLU A 162 -17.34 5.79 -17.96
N ALA A 163 -16.50 5.46 -16.96
CA ALA A 163 -15.19 4.88 -17.21
C ALA A 163 -15.27 3.51 -17.88
N CYS A 164 -16.21 2.65 -17.47
CA CYS A 164 -16.44 1.36 -18.12
C CYS A 164 -16.95 1.53 -19.57
N LEU A 165 -17.89 2.46 -19.80
CA LEU A 165 -18.41 2.76 -21.13
C LEU A 165 -17.36 3.35 -22.10
N THR A 166 -16.29 3.94 -21.57
CA THR A 166 -15.23 4.58 -22.35
C THR A 166 -13.87 3.88 -22.24
N ALA A 167 -13.85 2.69 -21.63
CA ALA A 167 -12.66 1.90 -21.30
C ALA A 167 -11.63 1.78 -22.43
N ASN A 168 -12.09 1.50 -23.65
CA ASN A 168 -11.26 1.34 -24.84
C ASN A 168 -10.47 2.59 -25.25
N HIS A 169 -10.83 3.76 -24.73
CA HIS A 169 -10.17 5.04 -25.02
C HIS A 169 -9.15 5.45 -23.96
N PHE A 170 -9.10 4.76 -22.82
CA PHE A 170 -8.14 5.07 -21.76
C PHE A 170 -6.71 4.81 -22.21
N ARG A 171 -5.81 5.71 -21.82
CA ARG A 171 -4.37 5.44 -21.80
C ARG A 171 -4.05 4.58 -20.56
N PRO A 172 -3.02 3.72 -20.62
CA PRO A 172 -2.65 2.90 -19.46
C PRO A 172 -2.39 3.69 -18.17
N GLY A 173 -1.75 4.87 -18.24
CA GLY A 173 -1.55 5.74 -17.08
C GLY A 173 -2.86 6.31 -16.49
N GLU A 174 -3.87 6.56 -17.32
CA GLU A 174 -5.20 6.99 -16.87
C GLU A 174 -5.94 5.85 -16.16
N VAL A 175 -5.78 4.62 -16.65
CA VAL A 175 -6.28 3.40 -15.99
C VAL A 175 -5.63 3.23 -14.62
N ALA A 176 -4.30 3.35 -14.54
CA ALA A 176 -3.55 3.27 -13.28
C ALA A 176 -4.07 4.27 -12.25
N LYS A 177 -4.24 5.53 -12.69
CA LYS A 177 -4.74 6.62 -11.86
C LYS A 177 -6.16 6.37 -11.36
N LEU A 178 -7.05 5.91 -12.23
CA LEU A 178 -8.44 5.58 -11.88
C LEU A 178 -8.50 4.42 -10.88
N LEU A 179 -7.82 3.31 -11.15
CA LEU A 179 -7.78 2.14 -10.25
C LEU A 179 -7.28 2.51 -8.86
N ARG A 180 -6.18 3.27 -8.80
CA ARG A 180 -5.63 3.75 -7.52
C ARG A 180 -6.64 4.58 -6.77
N ALA A 181 -7.31 5.52 -7.44
CA ALA A 181 -8.31 6.38 -6.84
C ALA A 181 -9.46 5.56 -6.22
N THR A 182 -9.96 4.57 -6.94
CA THR A 182 -11.03 3.68 -6.49
C THR A 182 -10.66 2.91 -5.22
N VAL A 183 -9.43 2.38 -5.14
CA VAL A 183 -8.95 1.69 -3.93
C VAL A 183 -8.85 2.64 -2.74
N VAL A 184 -8.26 3.83 -2.95
CA VAL A 184 -8.00 4.83 -1.91
C VAL A 184 -9.29 5.44 -1.36
N ALA A 185 -10.29 5.66 -2.21
CA ALA A 185 -11.60 6.18 -1.81
C ALA A 185 -12.38 5.22 -0.89
N ARG A 186 -12.04 3.92 -0.90
CA ARG A 186 -12.73 2.86 -0.14
C ARG A 186 -14.24 2.81 -0.40
N VAL A 187 -14.64 3.20 -1.60
CA VAL A 187 -16.02 3.05 -2.06
C VAL A 187 -16.24 1.64 -2.57
N ASP A 188 -17.48 1.18 -2.45
CA ASP A 188 -17.92 -0.02 -3.14
C ASP A 188 -17.96 0.27 -4.64
N VAL A 189 -17.34 -0.61 -5.41
CA VAL A 189 -17.15 -0.43 -6.85
C VAL A 189 -18.23 -1.25 -7.55
N PRO A 190 -19.32 -0.64 -8.03
CA PRO A 190 -20.24 -1.36 -8.90
C PRO A 190 -19.48 -1.82 -10.16
N ASN A 191 -19.81 -3.01 -10.66
CA ASN A 191 -19.24 -3.56 -11.90
C ASN A 191 -17.70 -3.69 -11.90
N ILE A 192 -17.13 -4.11 -10.76
CA ILE A 192 -15.68 -4.32 -10.63
C ILE A 192 -15.09 -5.23 -11.73
N PHE A 193 -15.88 -6.21 -12.21
CA PHE A 193 -15.49 -7.10 -13.30
C PHE A 193 -15.36 -6.39 -14.64
N ASP A 194 -16.31 -5.52 -15.00
CA ASP A 194 -16.26 -4.74 -16.24
C ASP A 194 -15.04 -3.82 -16.24
N MET A 195 -14.75 -3.21 -15.08
CA MET A 195 -13.53 -2.42 -14.89
C MET A 195 -12.27 -3.27 -15.06
N LEU A 196 -12.22 -4.47 -14.49
CA LEU A 196 -11.06 -5.37 -14.63
C LEU A 196 -10.89 -5.91 -16.06
N ASN A 197 -11.98 -6.18 -16.77
CA ASN A 197 -11.96 -6.55 -18.19
C ASN A 197 -11.42 -5.41 -19.05
N ALA A 198 -11.93 -4.19 -18.83
CA ALA A 198 -11.45 -2.97 -19.47
C ALA A 198 -9.94 -2.73 -19.25
N VAL A 199 -9.47 -2.98 -18.03
CA VAL A 199 -8.04 -2.92 -17.69
C VAL A 199 -7.28 -3.96 -18.50
N THR A 200 -7.71 -5.21 -18.47
CA THR A 200 -7.05 -6.33 -19.17
C THR A 200 -6.91 -6.03 -20.66
N ASP A 201 -7.98 -5.58 -21.30
CA ASP A 201 -8.01 -5.16 -22.70
C ASP A 201 -7.04 -4.03 -23.02
N THR A 202 -7.01 -3.00 -22.16
CA THR A 202 -6.12 -1.85 -22.33
C THR A 202 -4.66 -2.25 -22.19
N MET A 203 -4.36 -3.08 -21.18
CA MET A 203 -3.00 -3.58 -20.94
C MET A 203 -2.53 -4.48 -22.08
N THR A 204 -3.41 -5.36 -22.59
CA THR A 204 -3.09 -6.25 -23.73
C THR A 204 -2.64 -5.45 -24.95
N ARG A 205 -3.27 -4.29 -25.22
CA ARG A 205 -2.95 -3.48 -26.41
C ARG A 205 -1.78 -2.52 -26.22
N ARG A 206 -1.60 -1.99 -25.00
CA ARG A 206 -0.81 -0.75 -24.78
C ARG A 206 0.07 -0.77 -23.53
N ALA A 207 0.32 -1.93 -22.90
CA ALA A 207 1.14 -2.01 -21.68
C ALA A 207 2.53 -1.34 -21.82
N ALA A 208 3.13 -1.36 -23.01
CA ALA A 208 4.43 -0.74 -23.30
C ALA A 208 4.45 0.80 -23.11
N GLU A 209 3.29 1.45 -23.07
CA GLU A 209 3.20 2.89 -22.81
C GLU A 209 3.29 3.23 -21.31
N LEU A 210 3.22 2.24 -20.41
CA LEU A 210 3.28 2.48 -18.97
C LEU A 210 4.66 2.94 -18.52
N HIS A 211 4.66 3.93 -17.64
CA HIS A 211 5.81 4.19 -16.80
C HIS A 211 5.92 3.17 -15.66
N PRO A 212 7.13 2.94 -15.11
CA PRO A 212 7.35 1.90 -14.11
C PRO A 212 6.45 2.05 -12.86
N HIS A 213 6.29 3.27 -12.35
CA HIS A 213 5.43 3.54 -11.20
C HIS A 213 3.93 3.35 -11.50
N GLU A 214 3.49 3.60 -12.73
CA GLU A 214 2.10 3.41 -13.15
C GLU A 214 1.76 1.91 -13.21
N LEU A 215 2.71 1.09 -13.68
CA LEU A 215 2.59 -0.36 -13.66
C LEU A 215 2.49 -0.89 -12.22
N ALA A 216 3.36 -0.43 -11.32
CA ALA A 216 3.32 -0.82 -9.91
C ALA A 216 1.98 -0.44 -9.24
N ASP A 217 1.46 0.75 -9.54
CA ASP A 217 0.16 1.23 -9.05
C ASP A 217 -1.01 0.41 -9.62
N CYS A 218 -0.97 0.04 -10.90
CA CYS A 218 -1.94 -0.87 -11.53
C CYS A 218 -1.97 -2.23 -10.82
N ILE A 219 -0.80 -2.88 -10.68
CA ILE A 219 -0.68 -4.20 -10.05
C ILE A 219 -1.19 -4.16 -8.61
N TRP A 220 -0.81 -3.12 -7.85
CA TRP A 220 -1.28 -2.93 -6.48
C TRP A 220 -2.79 -2.73 -6.41
N ALA A 221 -3.35 -1.90 -7.28
CA ALA A 221 -4.76 -1.58 -7.24
C ALA A 221 -5.62 -2.78 -7.64
N VAL A 222 -5.24 -3.50 -8.70
CA VAL A 222 -5.89 -4.77 -9.11
C VAL A 222 -5.85 -5.77 -7.96
N THR A 223 -4.69 -5.98 -7.33
CA THR A 223 -4.56 -6.87 -6.15
C THR A 223 -5.55 -6.50 -5.03
N LYS A 224 -5.70 -5.20 -4.75
CA LYS A 224 -6.58 -4.72 -3.67
C LYS A 224 -8.05 -4.87 -4.02
N LEU A 225 -8.42 -4.62 -5.27
CA LEU A 225 -9.78 -4.74 -5.77
C LEU A 225 -10.23 -6.21 -5.82
N SER A 226 -9.41 -7.11 -6.36
CA SER A 226 -9.74 -8.54 -6.43
C SER A 226 -9.92 -9.22 -5.06
N LYS A 227 -9.32 -8.66 -4.00
CA LYS A 227 -9.47 -9.17 -2.63
C LYS A 227 -10.78 -8.76 -1.94
N ARG A 228 -11.50 -7.77 -2.46
CA ARG A 228 -12.76 -7.32 -1.85
C ARG A 228 -13.95 -8.18 -2.24
N SER A 229 -13.75 -9.09 -3.18
CA SER A 229 -14.82 -9.74 -3.89
C SER A 229 -14.47 -11.23 -3.95
N ASP A 230 -14.99 -11.97 -2.96
CA ASP A 230 -14.64 -13.36 -2.68
C ASP A 230 -14.90 -14.31 -3.87
N ASP A 231 -15.73 -13.89 -4.84
CA ASP A 231 -16.11 -14.65 -6.04
C ASP A 231 -15.22 -14.38 -7.29
N CYS A 232 -14.14 -13.59 -7.19
CA CYS A 232 -13.60 -12.86 -8.34
C CYS A 232 -12.27 -13.34 -8.92
N ILE A 233 -11.77 -14.51 -8.52
CA ILE A 233 -10.63 -15.13 -9.20
C ILE A 233 -11.14 -15.84 -10.47
N GLY A 234 -11.74 -15.07 -11.38
CA GLY A 234 -12.04 -15.50 -12.74
C GLY A 234 -10.83 -15.34 -13.67
N ASP A 235 -10.93 -15.86 -14.89
CA ASP A 235 -9.88 -15.81 -15.91
C ASP A 235 -9.30 -14.41 -16.22
N PRO A 236 -10.09 -13.31 -16.22
CA PRO A 236 -9.55 -11.97 -16.56
C PRO A 236 -8.52 -11.45 -15.56
N VAL A 237 -8.68 -11.74 -14.27
CA VAL A 237 -7.71 -11.33 -13.25
C VAL A 237 -6.41 -12.10 -13.43
N ARG A 238 -6.47 -13.37 -13.85
CA ARG A 238 -5.25 -14.16 -14.09
C ARG A 238 -4.50 -13.67 -15.32
N SER A 239 -5.20 -13.46 -16.44
CA SER A 239 -4.57 -13.03 -17.70
C SER A 239 -3.89 -11.67 -17.59
N VAL A 240 -4.42 -10.73 -16.80
CA VAL A 240 -3.77 -9.43 -16.62
C VAL A 240 -2.45 -9.52 -15.87
N TYR A 241 -2.28 -10.48 -14.94
CA TYR A 241 -1.00 -10.66 -14.27
C TYR A 241 0.08 -11.23 -15.20
N ASP A 242 -0.26 -12.02 -16.21
CA ASP A 242 0.71 -12.47 -17.21
C ASP A 242 1.27 -11.27 -18.00
N ILE A 243 0.37 -10.35 -18.40
CA ILE A 243 0.74 -9.10 -19.07
C ILE A 243 1.59 -8.21 -18.14
N PHE A 244 1.18 -8.06 -16.89
CA PHE A 244 1.95 -7.31 -15.89
C PHE A 244 3.32 -7.91 -15.64
N THR A 245 3.44 -9.25 -15.63
CA THR A 245 4.71 -9.94 -15.42
C THR A 245 5.67 -9.65 -16.56
N ALA A 246 5.22 -9.78 -17.81
CA ALA A 246 6.03 -9.46 -18.99
C ALA A 246 6.49 -7.99 -18.96
N GLN A 247 5.57 -7.05 -18.73
CA GLN A 247 5.90 -5.62 -18.71
C GLN A 247 6.81 -5.25 -17.53
N ALA A 248 6.64 -5.88 -16.37
CA ALA A 248 7.48 -5.64 -15.19
C ALA A 248 8.91 -6.11 -15.42
N LEU A 249 9.11 -7.22 -16.13
CA LEU A 249 10.44 -7.72 -16.49
C LEU A 249 11.16 -6.76 -17.45
N GLU A 250 10.45 -6.20 -18.43
CA GLU A 250 11.00 -5.19 -19.35
C GLU A 250 11.38 -3.88 -18.63
N LEU A 251 10.51 -3.42 -17.72
CA LEU A 251 10.71 -2.16 -17.00
C LEU A 251 11.59 -2.29 -15.75
N MET A 252 12.01 -3.50 -15.39
CA MET A 252 12.77 -3.82 -14.17
C MET A 252 13.96 -2.87 -13.92
N PRO A 253 14.81 -2.52 -14.93
CA PRO A 253 15.95 -1.63 -14.72
C PRO A 253 15.57 -0.19 -14.34
N ARG A 254 14.30 0.19 -14.53
CA ARG A 254 13.77 1.54 -14.29
C ARG A 254 12.89 1.60 -13.03
N PHE A 255 12.68 0.49 -12.33
CA PHE A 255 11.93 0.50 -11.09
C PHE A 255 12.70 1.17 -9.97
N THR A 256 11.98 1.98 -9.19
CA THR A 256 12.47 2.49 -7.92
C THR A 256 12.39 1.40 -6.83
N THR A 257 13.03 1.63 -5.69
CA THR A 257 12.89 0.74 -4.51
C THR A 257 11.43 0.60 -4.07
N PHE A 258 10.63 1.66 -4.22
CA PHE A 258 9.19 1.62 -3.91
C PHE A 258 8.42 0.74 -4.89
N ASP A 259 8.74 0.80 -6.18
CA ASP A 259 8.08 -0.02 -7.22
C ASP A 259 8.41 -1.50 -6.98
N LEU A 260 9.68 -1.85 -6.75
CA LEU A 260 10.13 -3.22 -6.46
C LEU A 260 9.39 -3.82 -5.26
N ALA A 261 9.33 -3.07 -4.15
CA ALA A 261 8.61 -3.49 -2.95
C ALA A 261 7.11 -3.67 -3.20
N THR A 262 6.50 -2.76 -3.97
CA THR A 262 5.06 -2.76 -4.24
C THR A 262 4.67 -3.92 -5.15
N VAL A 263 5.45 -4.20 -6.20
CA VAL A 263 5.22 -5.34 -7.10
C VAL A 263 5.35 -6.65 -6.33
N ALA A 264 6.45 -6.86 -5.60
CA ALA A 264 6.65 -8.07 -4.80
C ALA A 264 5.52 -8.28 -3.78
N TRP A 265 5.14 -7.24 -3.04
CA TRP A 265 4.04 -7.30 -2.07
C TRP A 265 2.70 -7.63 -2.74
N SER A 266 2.45 -7.11 -3.93
CA SER A 266 1.19 -7.28 -4.66
C SER A 266 1.04 -8.70 -5.20
N TYR A 267 2.05 -9.24 -5.88
CA TYR A 267 2.07 -10.64 -6.33
C TYR A 267 1.93 -11.61 -5.15
N ALA A 268 2.68 -11.34 -4.07
CA ALA A 268 2.60 -12.12 -2.86
C ALA A 268 1.19 -12.11 -2.24
N SER A 269 0.59 -10.93 -2.20
CA SER A 269 -0.77 -10.71 -1.72
C SER A 269 -1.81 -11.41 -2.59
N ALA A 270 -1.67 -11.36 -3.91
CA ALA A 270 -2.56 -12.01 -4.87
C ALA A 270 -2.42 -13.54 -4.86
N LYS A 271 -1.39 -14.09 -4.20
CA LYS A 271 -1.01 -15.51 -4.25
C LYS A 271 -0.78 -15.98 -5.69
N HIS A 272 -0.31 -15.09 -6.55
CA HIS A 272 0.00 -15.43 -7.93
C HIS A 272 1.47 -15.81 -8.05
N ASP A 273 1.72 -16.92 -8.76
CA ASP A 273 3.06 -17.50 -8.91
C ASP A 273 3.81 -16.83 -10.06
N ALA A 274 4.91 -16.17 -9.73
CA ALA A 274 5.78 -15.50 -10.70
C ALA A 274 7.28 -15.66 -10.31
N PRO A 275 7.83 -16.88 -10.29
CA PRO A 275 9.18 -17.14 -9.76
C PRO A 275 10.27 -16.34 -10.51
N THR A 276 10.15 -16.19 -11.82
CA THR A 276 11.08 -15.39 -12.65
C THR A 276 11.05 -13.92 -12.27
N LEU A 277 9.86 -13.37 -11.98
CA LEU A 277 9.70 -11.99 -11.52
C LEU A 277 10.32 -11.80 -10.13
N PHE A 278 10.09 -12.72 -9.20
CA PHE A 278 10.70 -12.64 -7.85
C PHE A 278 12.23 -12.68 -7.92
N ALA A 279 12.80 -13.56 -8.76
CA ALA A 279 14.25 -13.60 -8.98
C ALA A 279 14.79 -12.28 -9.55
N ALA A 280 14.10 -11.70 -10.54
CA ALA A 280 14.48 -10.41 -11.13
C ALA A 280 14.37 -9.25 -10.11
N ILE A 281 13.30 -9.22 -9.31
CA ILE A 281 13.14 -8.23 -8.23
C ILE A 281 14.26 -8.37 -7.20
N ALA A 282 14.64 -9.59 -6.81
CA ALA A 282 15.71 -9.82 -5.86
C ALA A 282 17.05 -9.29 -6.39
N ALA A 283 17.40 -9.65 -7.63
CA ALA A 283 18.61 -9.18 -8.29
C ALA A 283 18.67 -7.64 -8.41
N ALA A 284 17.55 -6.99 -8.74
CA ALA A 284 17.45 -5.54 -8.80
C ALA A 284 17.48 -4.87 -7.40
N SER A 285 16.97 -5.54 -6.37
CA SER A 285 16.86 -4.97 -5.02
C SER A 285 18.18 -4.99 -4.23
N VAL A 286 19.01 -6.03 -4.42
CA VAL A 286 20.29 -6.19 -3.71
C VAL A 286 21.22 -4.95 -3.83
N PRO A 287 21.52 -4.42 -5.04
CA PRO A 287 22.39 -3.24 -5.15
C PRO A 287 21.76 -1.97 -4.56
N LEU A 288 20.43 -1.90 -4.50
CA LEU A 288 19.67 -0.74 -4.00
C LEU A 288 19.33 -0.85 -2.51
N ILE A 289 19.82 -1.87 -1.79
CA ILE A 289 19.35 -2.21 -0.45
C ILE A 289 19.43 -1.04 0.55
N ASN A 290 20.45 -0.19 0.40
CA ASN A 290 20.68 0.97 1.25
C ASN A 290 19.76 2.16 0.94
N GLU A 291 19.11 2.16 -0.24
CA GLU A 291 18.16 3.20 -0.67
C GLU A 291 16.72 2.87 -0.25
N PHE A 292 16.44 1.63 0.18
CA PHE A 292 15.13 1.27 0.66
C PHE A 292 14.79 1.99 1.96
N GLN A 293 13.66 2.67 1.95
CA GLN A 293 13.01 3.16 3.16
C GLN A 293 12.45 1.99 3.99
N PRO A 294 12.36 2.11 5.32
CA PRO A 294 11.93 1.04 6.22
C PRO A 294 10.64 0.32 5.78
N LYS A 295 9.63 1.09 5.40
CA LYS A 295 8.35 0.55 4.91
C LYS A 295 8.52 -0.26 3.63
N GLY A 296 9.31 0.24 2.67
CA GLY A 296 9.59 -0.43 1.41
C GLY A 296 10.33 -1.75 1.64
N LEU A 297 11.40 -1.74 2.45
CA LEU A 297 12.17 -2.94 2.75
C LEU A 297 11.31 -4.00 3.46
N SER A 298 10.49 -3.59 4.42
CA SER A 298 9.59 -4.51 5.11
C SER A 298 8.54 -5.14 4.18
N MET A 299 8.02 -4.37 3.21
CA MET A 299 7.06 -4.86 2.22
C MET A 299 7.71 -5.85 1.25
N LEU A 300 8.92 -5.55 0.79
CA LEU A 300 9.73 -6.44 -0.03
C LEU A 300 9.94 -7.78 0.66
N LEU A 301 10.55 -7.77 1.86
CA LEU A 301 10.84 -8.98 2.63
C LEU A 301 9.58 -9.82 2.93
N TRP A 302 8.48 -9.16 3.29
CA TRP A 302 7.21 -9.84 3.51
C TRP A 302 6.67 -10.48 2.23
N GLY A 303 6.83 -9.81 1.07
CA GLY A 303 6.43 -10.34 -0.22
C GLY A 303 7.12 -11.68 -0.52
N PHE A 304 8.45 -11.73 -0.39
CA PHE A 304 9.23 -12.96 -0.58
C PHE A 304 8.85 -14.04 0.45
N ALA A 305 8.84 -13.69 1.73
CA ALA A 305 8.61 -14.65 2.81
C ALA A 305 7.19 -15.25 2.79
N SER A 306 6.17 -14.46 2.46
CA SER A 306 4.78 -14.94 2.39
C SER A 306 4.52 -15.88 1.22
N ARG A 307 5.32 -15.79 0.14
CA ARG A 307 5.36 -16.80 -0.93
C ARG A 307 6.25 -18.00 -0.61
N GLY A 308 6.98 -17.98 0.50
CA GLY A 308 7.95 -19.03 0.84
C GLY A 308 9.21 -18.97 -0.03
N VAL A 309 9.45 -17.86 -0.73
CA VAL A 309 10.64 -17.66 -1.56
C VAL A 309 11.77 -17.17 -0.68
N HIS A 310 12.86 -17.92 -0.63
CA HIS A 310 14.05 -17.57 0.15
C HIS A 310 15.21 -17.21 -0.80
N GLU A 311 15.43 -15.90 -0.95
CA GLU A 311 16.57 -15.35 -1.69
C GLU A 311 17.70 -14.99 -0.72
N GLU A 312 18.71 -15.85 -0.59
CA GLU A 312 19.75 -15.72 0.43
C GLU A 312 20.48 -14.38 0.37
N ALA A 313 20.89 -13.94 -0.83
CA ALA A 313 21.60 -12.68 -1.02
C ALA A 313 20.75 -11.46 -0.61
N LEU A 314 19.45 -11.48 -0.92
CA LEU A 314 18.52 -10.41 -0.56
C LEU A 314 18.34 -10.34 0.96
N PHE A 315 18.07 -11.46 1.62
CA PHE A 315 17.88 -11.48 3.07
C PHE A 315 19.17 -11.16 3.82
N ALA A 316 20.33 -11.61 3.35
CA ALA A 316 21.62 -11.24 3.95
C ALA A 316 21.88 -9.72 3.85
N ALA A 317 21.71 -9.13 2.67
CA ALA A 317 21.90 -7.70 2.45
C ALA A 317 20.90 -6.86 3.26
N ALA A 318 19.62 -7.24 3.25
CA ALA A 318 18.57 -6.58 4.01
C ALA A 318 18.86 -6.63 5.52
N GLY A 319 19.44 -7.72 6.01
CA GLY A 319 19.69 -7.93 7.43
C GLY A 319 20.71 -6.95 7.99
N GLY A 320 21.78 -6.68 7.24
CA GLY A 320 22.75 -5.64 7.55
C GLY A 320 22.09 -4.26 7.63
N ARG A 321 21.28 -3.90 6.64
CA ARG A 321 20.58 -2.60 6.60
C ARG A 321 19.59 -2.44 7.75
N VAL A 322 18.74 -3.45 8.00
CA VAL A 322 17.75 -3.43 9.09
C VAL A 322 18.45 -3.28 10.44
N ALA A 323 19.47 -4.08 10.71
CA ALA A 323 20.19 -4.03 11.98
C ALA A 323 20.85 -2.66 12.25
N ALA A 324 21.24 -1.95 11.19
CA ALA A 324 21.84 -0.62 11.28
C ALA A 324 20.83 0.53 11.41
N THR A 325 19.53 0.30 11.12
CA THR A 325 18.53 1.37 11.01
C THR A 325 17.20 1.05 11.68
N ILE A 326 17.16 0.09 12.60
CA ILE A 326 15.91 -0.39 13.20
C ILE A 326 15.13 0.72 13.92
N GLU A 327 15.82 1.75 14.37
CA GLU A 327 15.26 2.91 15.06
C GLU A 327 14.33 3.74 14.16
N GLU A 328 14.50 3.64 12.83
CA GLU A 328 13.67 4.28 11.81
C GLU A 328 12.37 3.51 11.53
N TYR A 329 12.27 2.25 11.99
CA TYR A 329 11.14 1.38 11.68
C TYR A 329 9.95 1.66 12.61
N SER A 330 8.76 1.68 12.02
CA SER A 330 7.52 1.54 12.78
C SER A 330 7.39 0.11 13.33
N VAL A 331 6.61 -0.08 14.39
CA VAL A 331 6.34 -1.43 14.95
C VAL A 331 5.75 -2.36 13.88
N GLN A 332 4.89 -1.83 13.01
CA GLN A 332 4.38 -2.57 11.86
C GLN A 332 5.52 -3.07 10.95
N SER A 333 6.41 -2.18 10.51
CA SER A 333 7.48 -2.52 9.58
C SER A 333 8.47 -3.51 10.23
N ALA A 334 8.85 -3.27 11.50
CA ALA A 334 9.68 -4.17 12.27
C ALA A 334 9.03 -5.57 12.42
N SER A 335 7.73 -5.63 12.71
CA SER A 335 7.00 -6.90 12.81
C SER A 335 7.01 -7.69 11.50
N MET A 336 6.86 -7.01 10.36
CA MET A 336 6.91 -7.63 9.05
C MET A 336 8.32 -8.17 8.76
N VAL A 337 9.37 -7.43 9.12
CA VAL A 337 10.75 -7.88 8.96
C VAL A 337 11.02 -9.14 9.79
N ILE A 338 10.86 -9.12 11.12
CA ILE A 338 11.18 -10.31 11.93
C ILE A 338 10.34 -11.51 11.50
N TRP A 339 9.04 -11.30 11.24
CA TRP A 339 8.17 -12.36 10.74
C TRP A 339 8.70 -12.97 9.44
N SER A 340 9.19 -12.15 8.52
CA SER A 340 9.73 -12.61 7.24
C SER A 340 10.94 -13.51 7.44
N TYR A 341 11.89 -13.12 8.29
CA TYR A 341 13.06 -13.94 8.64
C TYR A 341 12.65 -15.26 9.31
N ALA A 342 11.70 -15.21 10.23
CA ALA A 342 11.19 -16.40 10.92
C ALA A 342 10.45 -17.36 9.99
N LYS A 343 9.73 -16.82 9.01
CA LYS A 343 8.94 -17.59 8.05
C LYS A 343 9.82 -18.36 7.08
N VAL A 344 10.86 -17.73 6.53
CA VAL A 344 11.82 -18.40 5.62
C VAL A 344 12.93 -19.14 6.37
N GLY A 345 13.01 -18.99 7.69
CA GLY A 345 14.03 -19.63 8.52
C GLY A 345 15.44 -19.04 8.32
N HIS A 346 15.57 -17.86 7.72
CA HIS A 346 16.85 -17.20 7.52
C HIS A 346 17.33 -16.60 8.85
N ARG A 347 18.52 -17.03 9.28
CA ARG A 347 19.09 -16.62 10.56
C ARG A 347 20.00 -15.41 10.37
N HIS A 348 19.59 -14.28 10.96
CA HIS A 348 20.44 -13.09 11.05
C HIS A 348 20.37 -12.55 12.49
N PRO A 349 21.25 -13.00 13.41
CA PRO A 349 21.14 -12.72 14.85
C PRO A 349 20.95 -11.23 15.16
N GLN A 350 21.70 -10.35 14.48
CA GLN A 350 21.62 -8.90 14.68
C GLN A 350 20.24 -8.31 14.35
N VAL A 351 19.49 -8.86 13.38
CA VAL A 351 18.16 -8.35 13.03
C VAL A 351 17.21 -8.59 14.19
N VAL A 352 17.25 -9.79 14.75
CA VAL A 352 16.32 -10.17 15.82
C VAL A 352 16.73 -9.49 17.13
N ASP A 353 18.00 -9.60 17.51
CA ASP A 353 18.55 -8.98 18.72
C ASP A 353 18.32 -7.47 18.79
N ARG A 354 18.66 -6.74 17.72
CA ARG A 354 18.49 -5.28 17.68
C ARG A 354 17.02 -4.89 17.72
N THR A 355 16.16 -5.60 16.99
CA THR A 355 14.73 -5.27 16.96
C THR A 355 14.07 -5.50 18.31
N LEU A 356 14.34 -6.65 18.97
CA LEU A 356 13.73 -6.95 20.26
C LEU A 356 14.21 -6.01 21.35
N ARG A 357 15.51 -5.72 21.43
CA ARG A 357 16.05 -4.74 22.41
C ARG A 357 15.51 -3.34 22.16
N TYR A 358 15.47 -2.88 20.91
CA TYR A 358 14.93 -1.57 20.57
C TYR A 358 13.47 -1.44 20.98
N LEU A 359 12.63 -2.43 20.66
CA LEU A 359 11.20 -2.39 20.99
C LEU A 359 10.95 -2.56 22.49
N ALA A 360 11.78 -3.33 23.22
CA ALA A 360 11.71 -3.42 24.68
C ALA A 360 11.90 -2.04 25.35
N CYS A 361 12.78 -1.20 24.80
CA CYS A 361 12.99 0.17 25.26
C CYS A 361 11.91 1.16 24.77
N GLN A 362 10.85 0.71 24.11
CA GLN A 362 9.79 1.54 23.52
C GLN A 362 8.38 1.02 23.87
N PRO A 363 8.03 0.85 25.17
CA PRO A 363 6.73 0.33 25.58
C PRO A 363 5.57 1.16 25.03
N GLU A 364 5.72 2.48 24.96
CA GLU A 364 4.75 3.41 24.37
C GLU A 364 4.42 3.07 22.90
N LYS A 365 5.41 2.61 22.13
CA LYS A 365 5.22 2.22 20.72
C LYS A 365 4.50 0.88 20.63
N LEU A 366 4.80 -0.06 21.53
CA LEU A 366 4.11 -1.34 21.63
C LEU A 366 2.64 -1.14 22.03
N GLY A 367 2.36 -0.22 22.97
CA GLY A 367 0.99 0.12 23.37
C GLY A 367 0.12 0.74 22.28
N ARG A 368 0.73 1.38 21.27
CA ARG A 368 0.02 1.89 20.10
C ARG A 368 -0.03 0.90 18.93
N ALA A 369 0.65 -0.24 19.04
CA ALA A 369 0.69 -1.23 17.98
C ALA A 369 -0.64 -1.99 17.89
N ARG A 370 -0.99 -2.43 16.68
CA ARG A 370 -2.10 -3.36 16.48
C ARG A 370 -1.73 -4.74 17.01
N ALA A 371 -2.72 -5.46 17.52
CA ALA A 371 -2.61 -6.84 18.00
C ALA A 371 -1.83 -7.75 17.04
N GLN A 372 -2.13 -7.67 15.73
CA GLN A 372 -1.41 -8.40 14.69
C GLN A 372 0.12 -8.24 14.75
N HIS A 373 0.61 -7.01 14.96
CA HIS A 373 2.04 -6.72 14.98
C HIS A 373 2.70 -7.31 16.22
N LEU A 374 2.03 -7.23 17.38
CA LEU A 374 2.49 -7.83 18.63
C LEU A 374 2.58 -9.35 18.50
N ALA A 375 1.53 -9.98 17.96
CA ALA A 375 1.48 -11.43 17.76
C ALA A 375 2.58 -11.90 16.79
N ASN A 376 2.79 -11.18 15.68
CA ASN A 376 3.86 -11.48 14.72
C ASN A 376 5.25 -11.35 15.32
N LEU A 377 5.51 -10.28 16.09
CA LEU A 377 6.80 -10.08 16.76
C LEU A 377 7.07 -11.20 17.76
N LEU A 378 6.09 -11.55 18.59
CA LEU A 378 6.24 -12.57 19.62
C LEU A 378 6.47 -13.97 19.02
N TRP A 379 5.66 -14.36 18.03
CA TRP A 379 5.84 -15.64 17.34
C TRP A 379 7.20 -15.73 16.65
N ALA A 380 7.60 -14.67 15.96
CA ALA A 380 8.84 -14.64 15.20
C ALA A 380 10.07 -14.62 16.12
N ALA A 381 9.99 -13.91 17.25
CA ALA A 381 11.02 -13.89 18.28
C ALA A 381 11.31 -15.30 18.80
N VAL A 382 10.27 -16.03 19.23
CA VAL A 382 10.41 -17.39 19.76
C VAL A 382 10.88 -18.38 18.70
N ARG A 383 10.43 -18.23 17.45
CA ARG A 383 10.84 -19.12 16.35
C ARG A 383 12.30 -18.94 15.94
N LEU A 384 12.83 -17.72 16.01
CA LEU A 384 14.21 -17.41 15.64
C LEU A 384 15.19 -17.54 16.81
N HIS A 385 14.78 -17.22 18.04
CA HIS A 385 15.61 -17.33 19.24
C HIS A 385 15.45 -18.68 19.93
N ARG A 386 16.42 -19.58 19.73
CA ARG A 386 16.52 -20.84 20.48
C ARG A 386 17.17 -20.70 21.87
N ARG A 387 17.67 -19.51 22.26
CA ARG A 387 18.50 -19.35 23.46
C ARG A 387 17.99 -18.38 24.53
N GLU A 388 17.05 -17.48 24.23
CA GLU A 388 16.17 -16.71 25.14
C GLU A 388 15.69 -15.45 24.41
N VAL A 389 14.42 -15.09 24.59
CA VAL A 389 13.85 -13.81 24.13
C VAL A 389 13.99 -12.82 25.30
N PRO A 390 14.40 -11.55 25.08
CA PRO A 390 14.60 -10.61 26.18
C PRO A 390 13.36 -10.47 27.08
N ASP A 391 13.56 -10.62 28.40
CA ASP A 391 12.47 -10.59 29.39
C ASP A 391 11.70 -9.27 29.33
N GLU A 392 12.39 -8.14 29.13
CA GLU A 392 11.75 -6.83 29.03
C GLU A 392 10.78 -6.75 27.84
N PHE A 393 11.15 -7.36 26.71
CA PHE A 393 10.27 -7.45 25.54
C PHE A 393 9.06 -8.34 25.83
N LEU A 394 9.29 -9.52 26.42
CA LEU A 394 8.21 -10.45 26.78
C LEU A 394 7.23 -9.82 27.77
N ILE A 395 7.73 -9.12 28.80
CA ILE A 395 6.93 -8.40 29.78
C ILE A 395 6.11 -7.31 29.11
N ALA A 396 6.71 -6.48 28.26
CA ALA A 396 6.01 -5.40 27.57
C ALA A 396 4.86 -5.94 26.69
N VAL A 397 5.11 -6.97 25.87
CA VAL A 397 4.07 -7.57 25.02
C VAL A 397 3.02 -8.31 25.85
N LYS A 398 3.40 -8.95 26.96
CA LYS A 398 2.48 -9.60 27.90
C LYS A 398 1.49 -8.62 28.53
N VAL A 399 1.96 -7.45 28.96
CA VAL A 399 1.09 -6.39 29.52
C VAL A 399 0.05 -5.99 28.49
N GLU A 400 0.49 -5.63 27.28
CA GLU A 400 -0.40 -5.25 26.18
C GLU A 400 -1.40 -6.35 25.82
N PHE A 401 -0.95 -7.60 25.74
CA PHE A 401 -1.82 -8.74 25.47
C PHE A 401 -2.88 -8.93 26.57
N THR A 402 -2.48 -8.84 27.84
CA THR A 402 -3.39 -9.09 28.97
C THR A 402 -4.47 -7.99 29.05
N GLU A 403 -4.12 -6.74 28.75
CA GLU A 403 -5.06 -5.62 28.76
C GLU A 403 -5.99 -5.59 27.53
N ARG A 404 -5.49 -6.05 26.37
CA ARG A 404 -6.13 -5.85 25.07
C ARG A 404 -6.42 -7.14 24.31
N ALA A 405 -6.52 -8.28 25.00
CA ALA A 405 -6.76 -9.60 24.39
C ALA A 405 -7.93 -9.61 23.38
N ARG A 406 -9.01 -8.86 23.67
CA ARG A 406 -10.17 -8.69 22.79
C ARG A 406 -9.88 -8.09 21.41
N GLU A 407 -8.78 -7.35 21.26
CA GLU A 407 -8.37 -6.75 19.99
C GLU A 407 -7.68 -7.74 19.05
N PHE A 408 -7.24 -8.91 19.54
CA PHE A 408 -6.55 -9.93 18.76
C PHE A 408 -7.56 -10.75 17.96
N THR A 409 -7.31 -11.05 16.68
CA THR A 409 -8.10 -12.06 15.96
C THR A 409 -7.88 -13.46 16.56
N ALA A 410 -8.72 -14.45 16.20
CA ALA A 410 -8.61 -15.79 16.79
C ALA A 410 -7.23 -16.42 16.50
N ALA A 411 -6.74 -16.24 15.29
CA ALA A 411 -5.41 -16.68 14.88
C ALA A 411 -4.29 -15.96 15.65
N GLU A 412 -4.40 -14.64 15.83
CA GLU A 412 -3.40 -13.83 16.56
C GLU A 412 -3.36 -14.18 18.05
N LEU A 413 -4.53 -14.43 18.65
CA LEU A 413 -4.68 -14.85 20.03
C LEU A 413 -3.96 -16.19 20.25
N VAL A 414 -4.29 -17.21 19.46
CA VAL A 414 -3.68 -18.55 19.54
C VAL A 414 -2.16 -18.48 19.32
N MET A 415 -1.73 -17.73 18.29
CA MET A 415 -0.32 -17.54 17.98
C MET A 415 0.45 -16.91 19.13
N SER A 416 -0.13 -15.93 19.82
CA SER A 416 0.49 -15.26 20.97
C SER A 416 0.57 -16.19 22.17
N ILE A 417 -0.51 -16.92 22.49
CA ILE A 417 -0.55 -17.87 23.62
C ILE A 417 0.46 -18.99 23.43
N TRP A 418 0.56 -19.53 22.21
CA TRP A 418 1.57 -20.52 21.86
C TRP A 418 2.98 -19.97 22.09
N ALA A 419 3.24 -18.75 21.62
CA ALA A 419 4.56 -18.15 21.74
C ALA A 419 4.93 -17.83 23.20
N PHE A 420 3.99 -17.37 24.03
CA PHE A 420 4.22 -17.21 25.48
C PHE A 420 4.54 -18.53 26.17
N ALA A 421 3.81 -19.61 25.87
CA ALA A 421 4.08 -20.93 26.42
C ALA A 421 5.47 -21.44 26.01
N ALA A 422 5.82 -21.28 24.73
CA ALA A 422 7.11 -21.67 24.18
C ALA A 422 8.27 -20.82 24.73
N ALA A 423 8.02 -19.57 25.13
CA ALA A 423 8.95 -18.72 25.85
C ALA A 423 9.02 -19.02 27.37
N GLY A 424 8.23 -19.97 27.88
CA GLY A 424 8.21 -20.34 29.30
C GLY A 424 7.43 -19.37 30.20
N LEU A 425 6.68 -18.42 29.62
CA LEU A 425 5.81 -17.53 30.40
C LEU A 425 4.58 -18.30 30.83
N THR A 426 4.50 -18.60 32.14
CA THR A 426 3.43 -19.42 32.69
C THR A 426 2.43 -18.63 33.54
N GLU A 427 2.53 -17.31 33.66
CA GLU A 427 1.76 -16.51 34.65
C GLU A 427 0.23 -16.71 34.62
N PRO A 428 -0.47 -16.89 35.76
CA PRO A 428 -1.89 -17.20 35.78
C PRO A 428 -2.78 -16.14 35.12
N ARG A 429 -2.45 -14.85 35.31
CA ARG A 429 -3.25 -13.73 34.77
C ARG A 429 -3.28 -13.71 33.24
N LEU A 430 -2.13 -13.98 32.61
CA LEU A 430 -2.00 -14.08 31.15
C LEU A 430 -2.94 -15.16 30.59
N TYR A 431 -2.87 -16.37 31.14
CA TYR A 431 -3.70 -17.50 30.69
C TYR A 431 -5.17 -17.32 31.06
N HIS A 432 -5.48 -16.62 32.16
CA HIS A 432 -6.85 -16.25 32.50
C HIS A 432 -7.44 -15.27 31.47
N ALA A 433 -6.71 -14.20 31.09
CA ALA A 433 -7.15 -13.26 30.07
C ALA A 433 -7.34 -13.93 28.70
N ALA A 434 -6.36 -14.74 28.30
CA ALA A 434 -6.46 -15.58 27.10
C ALA A 434 -7.69 -16.50 27.13
N TRP A 435 -7.92 -17.15 28.27
CA TRP A 435 -9.03 -18.08 28.47
C TRP A 435 -10.40 -17.40 28.36
N GLN A 436 -10.58 -16.27 29.06
CA GLN A 436 -11.82 -15.50 28.99
C GLN A 436 -12.15 -15.13 27.55
N GLU A 437 -11.16 -14.66 26.80
CA GLU A 437 -11.36 -14.28 25.39
C GLU A 437 -11.68 -15.49 24.49
N VAL A 438 -11.03 -16.63 24.69
CA VAL A 438 -11.37 -17.87 23.94
C VAL A 438 -12.81 -18.30 24.21
N MET A 439 -13.29 -18.18 25.46
CA MET A 439 -14.67 -18.53 25.84
C MET A 439 -15.72 -17.54 25.34
N HIS A 440 -15.36 -16.25 25.25
CA HIS A 440 -16.24 -15.25 24.63
C HIS A 440 -16.45 -15.49 23.13
N ARG A 441 -15.55 -16.24 22.47
CA ARG A 441 -15.66 -16.58 21.06
C ARG A 441 -16.42 -17.88 20.86
N LYS A 442 -17.14 -17.99 19.74
CA LYS A 442 -17.82 -19.23 19.36
C LYS A 442 -16.77 -20.33 19.14
N VAL A 443 -16.96 -21.48 19.79
CA VAL A 443 -16.10 -22.68 19.66
C VAL A 443 -15.81 -23.05 18.19
N GLY A 444 -16.82 -22.98 17.31
CA GLY A 444 -16.67 -23.30 15.89
C GLY A 444 -15.82 -22.31 15.08
N SER A 445 -15.40 -21.18 15.67
CA SER A 445 -14.54 -20.19 14.99
C SER A 445 -13.06 -20.58 14.96
N PHE A 446 -12.65 -21.59 15.72
CA PHE A 446 -11.27 -22.08 15.74
C PHE A 446 -11.11 -23.29 14.83
N THR A 447 -9.98 -23.35 14.11
CA THR A 447 -9.58 -24.53 13.33
C THR A 447 -9.03 -25.64 14.25
N ALA A 448 -8.96 -26.87 13.76
CA ALA A 448 -8.38 -27.98 14.54
C ALA A 448 -6.93 -27.69 14.97
N SER A 449 -6.11 -27.12 14.07
CA SER A 449 -4.73 -26.72 14.39
C SER A 449 -4.65 -25.65 15.48
N GLN A 450 -5.55 -24.65 15.44
CA GLN A 450 -5.60 -23.61 16.47
C GLN A 450 -6.00 -24.18 17.83
N MET A 451 -6.98 -25.09 17.87
CA MET A 451 -7.39 -25.78 19.09
C MET A 451 -6.24 -26.61 19.69
N SER A 452 -5.51 -27.34 18.85
CA SER A 452 -4.34 -28.13 19.26
C SER A 452 -3.24 -27.25 19.87
N ALA A 453 -2.93 -26.12 19.23
CA ALA A 453 -1.93 -25.17 19.73
C ALA A 453 -2.34 -24.57 21.09
N LEU A 454 -3.63 -24.24 21.28
CA LEU A 454 -4.15 -23.78 22.58
C LEU A 454 -4.00 -24.85 23.66
N VAL A 455 -4.39 -26.09 23.38
CA VAL A 455 -4.27 -27.20 24.34
C VAL A 455 -2.81 -27.44 24.72
N TRP A 456 -1.91 -27.48 23.75
CA TRP A 456 -0.49 -27.62 24.00
C TRP A 456 0.05 -26.48 24.88
N ALA A 457 -0.34 -25.24 24.59
CA ALA A 457 0.13 -24.08 25.33
C ALA A 457 -0.37 -24.07 26.79
N PHE A 458 -1.64 -24.40 27.03
CA PHE A 458 -2.19 -24.49 28.39
C PHE A 458 -1.59 -25.67 29.17
N ALA A 459 -1.45 -26.85 28.54
CA ALA A 459 -0.87 -28.02 29.18
C ALA A 459 0.62 -27.81 29.53
N SER A 460 1.41 -27.29 28.60
CA SER A 460 2.85 -27.05 28.79
C SER A 460 3.11 -25.99 29.88
N SER A 461 2.23 -25.00 29.99
CA SER A 461 2.28 -23.98 31.06
C SER A 461 1.62 -24.43 32.36
N ARG A 462 1.17 -25.69 32.47
CA ARG A 462 0.49 -26.26 33.64
C ARG A 462 -0.74 -25.46 34.09
N ARG A 463 -1.51 -24.96 33.12
CA ARG A 463 -2.74 -24.18 33.34
C ARG A 463 -3.96 -25.03 33.04
N THR A 464 -4.94 -24.96 33.94
CA THR A 464 -6.20 -25.70 33.79
C THR A 464 -7.20 -24.86 33.02
N ALA A 465 -7.75 -25.44 31.95
CA ALA A 465 -8.91 -24.92 31.24
C ALA A 465 -9.87 -26.08 30.93
N PRO A 466 -10.60 -26.63 31.94
CA PRO A 466 -11.42 -27.82 31.74
C PRO A 466 -12.44 -27.71 30.59
N PRO A 467 -13.10 -26.55 30.36
CA PRO A 467 -13.99 -26.41 29.21
C PRO A 467 -13.23 -26.35 27.86
N LEU A 468 -11.96 -25.92 27.82
CA LEU A 468 -11.11 -26.00 26.62
C LEU A 468 -10.85 -27.44 26.24
N PHE A 469 -10.41 -28.24 27.21
CA PHE A 469 -10.11 -29.65 26.98
C PHE A 469 -11.37 -30.42 26.59
N SER A 470 -12.50 -30.13 27.24
CA SER A 470 -13.80 -30.72 26.89
C SER A 470 -14.26 -30.32 25.47
N MET A 471 -14.02 -29.07 25.07
CA MET A 471 -14.32 -28.56 23.73
C MET A 471 -13.48 -29.27 22.67
N VAL A 472 -12.17 -29.35 22.87
CA VAL A 472 -11.23 -30.02 21.95
C VAL A 472 -11.57 -31.49 21.81
N SER A 473 -11.83 -32.21 22.91
CA SER A 473 -12.21 -33.62 22.88
C SER A 473 -13.49 -33.90 22.11
N ARG A 474 -14.40 -32.92 21.99
CA ARG A 474 -15.63 -33.05 21.19
C ARG A 474 -15.45 -32.70 19.71
N HIS A 475 -14.67 -31.66 19.40
CA HIS A 475 -14.64 -31.07 18.05
C HIS A 475 -13.42 -31.48 17.21
N VAL A 476 -12.26 -31.75 17.81
CA VAL A 476 -11.06 -32.15 17.05
C VAL A 476 -11.21 -33.53 16.39
N PRO A 477 -11.80 -34.56 17.02
CA PRO A 477 -12.04 -35.84 16.34
C PRO A 477 -12.93 -35.72 15.10
N GLN A 478 -13.87 -34.78 15.10
CA GLN A 478 -14.78 -34.52 13.97
C GLN A 478 -14.10 -33.76 12.82
N ARG A 479 -12.89 -33.23 13.05
CA ARG A 479 -12.11 -32.40 12.13
C ARG A 479 -10.69 -32.92 11.95
N LEU A 480 -10.49 -34.23 12.20
CA LEU A 480 -9.18 -34.89 12.15
C LEU A 480 -8.50 -34.74 10.78
N GLU A 481 -9.28 -34.71 9.70
CA GLU A 481 -8.79 -34.49 8.33
C GLU A 481 -8.11 -33.12 8.17
N GLU A 482 -8.50 -32.09 8.93
CA GLU A 482 -7.88 -30.76 8.91
C GLU A 482 -6.47 -30.72 9.56
N LEU A 483 -6.06 -31.76 10.27
CA LEU A 483 -4.75 -31.83 10.94
C LEU A 483 -3.68 -32.56 10.12
N THR A 484 -4.10 -33.28 9.07
CA THR A 484 -3.23 -34.10 8.21
C THR A 484 -2.73 -33.39 6.95
N THR A 485 -3.24 -32.20 6.66
CA THR A 485 -2.77 -31.25 5.64
C THR A 485 -2.10 -30.05 6.29
#